data_AF-D5BY90-F1
#
_entry.id   AF-D5BY90-F1
#
_cell.length_a   1.000
_cell.length_b   1.000
_cell.length_c   1.000
_cell.angle_alpha   90.00
_cell.angle_beta   90.00
_cell.angle_gamma   90.00
#
_symmetry.space_group_name_H-M   'P 1'
#
loop_
_entity.id
_entity.type
_entity.pdbx_description
1 polymer ?
#
loop_
_entity_poly.entity_id
_entity_poly.type
_entity_poly.pdbx_seq_one_letter_code
_entity_poly.pdbx_strand_id
1 'polypeptide(L)' 'MTKTKSMTLTVRIHPAVKEGLRTVAEQERRSLANMIEVMIRDYCGRHGVALDKKPTSR' A
#
# COMPACT_ATOMS: atom_id res chain seq x y z
N MET A 1 2.00 14.10 18.37
CA MET A 1 1.94 13.83 16.91
C MET A 1 2.80 12.61 16.62
N THR A 2 2.17 11.44 16.48
CA THR A 2 2.88 10.16 16.31
C THR A 2 3.52 10.11 14.93
N LYS A 3 4.86 10.02 14.86
CA LYS A 3 5.59 9.76 13.61
C LYS A 3 5.04 8.47 12.98
N THR A 4 4.28 8.60 11.90
CA THR A 4 3.97 7.47 11.03
C THR A 4 5.31 6.96 10.51
N LYS A 5 5.80 5.84 11.05
CA LYS A 5 7.04 5.20 10.59
C LYS A 5 6.73 4.56 9.23
N SER A 6 6.97 5.31 8.16
CA SER A 6 6.95 4.75 6.81
C SER A 6 8.18 3.87 6.62
N MET A 7 8.00 2.62 6.21
CA MET A 7 9.09 1.74 5.79
C MET A 7 9.13 1.68 4.26
N THR A 8 10.32 1.71 3.67
CA THR A 8 10.50 1.61 2.22
C THR A 8 10.34 0.16 1.78
N LEU A 9 9.42 -0.09 0.84
CA LEU A 9 9.24 -1.38 0.18
C LEU A 9 9.78 -1.29 -1.26
N THR A 10 10.79 -2.09 -1.60
CA THR A 10 11.31 -2.20 -2.98
C THR A 10 10.83 -3.50 -3.61
N VAL A 11 10.06 -3.39 -4.70
CA VAL A 11 9.52 -4.52 -5.45
C VAL A 11 9.84 -4.37 -6.94
N ARG A 12 10.17 -5.48 -7.59
CA ARG A 12 10.34 -5.56 -9.05
C ARG A 12 9.05 -6.12 -9.64
N ILE A 13 8.47 -5.39 -10.58
CA ILE A 13 7.25 -5.77 -11.28
C ILE A 13 7.43 -5.58 -12.77
N HIS A 14 6.64 -6.29 -13.57
CA HIS A 14 6.66 -6.13 -15.02
C HIS A 14 6.26 -4.69 -15.40
N PRO A 15 6.90 -4.06 -16.40
CA PRO A 15 6.61 -2.68 -16.77
C PRO A 15 5.13 -2.45 -17.12
N ALA A 16 4.49 -3.41 -17.79
CA ALA A 16 3.06 -3.34 -18.10
C ALA A 16 2.17 -3.23 -16.84
N VAL A 17 2.55 -3.91 -15.75
CA VAL A 17 1.81 -3.85 -14.48
C VAL A 17 1.99 -2.49 -13.81
N LYS A 18 3.20 -1.91 -13.90
CA LYS A 18 3.47 -0.56 -13.39
C LYS A 18 2.63 0.49 -14.11
N GLU A 19 2.53 0.41 -15.43
CA GLU A 19 1.73 1.37 -16.21
C GLU A 19 0.25 1.24 -15.90
N GLY A 20 -0.29 0.01 -15.83
CA GLY A 20 -1.68 -0.21 -15.42
C GLY A 20 -1.96 0.34 -14.01
N LEU A 21 -1.05 0.09 -13.06
CA LEU A 21 -1.16 0.63 -11.70
C LEU A 21 -1.13 2.15 -11.67
N ARG A 22 -0.29 2.77 -12.51
CA ARG A 22 -0.22 4.23 -12.64
C ARG A 22 -1.54 4.80 -13.16
N THR A 23 -2.12 4.22 -14.19
CA THR A 23 -3.40 4.67 -14.74
C THR A 23 -4.50 4.62 -13.68
N VAL A 24 -4.59 3.55 -12.89
CA VAL A 24 -5.58 3.44 -11.81
C VAL A 24 -5.32 4.46 -10.71
N ALA A 25 -4.06 4.63 -10.30
CA ALA A 25 -3.70 5.61 -9.28
C ALA A 25 -4.01 7.06 -9.71
N GLU A 26 -3.77 7.40 -10.98
CA GLU A 26 -4.12 8.69 -11.57
C GLU A 26 -5.64 8.91 -11.60
N GLN A 27 -6.43 7.88 -11.95
CA GLN A 27 -7.89 7.95 -11.90
C GLN A 27 -8.43 8.19 -10.48
N GLU A 28 -7.86 7.53 -9.47
CA GLU A 28 -8.25 7.71 -8.07
C GLU A 28 -7.66 8.97 -7.40
N ARG A 29 -6.86 9.77 -8.14
CA ARG A 29 -6.11 10.94 -7.63
C ARG A 29 -5.25 10.61 -6.41
N ARG A 30 -4.66 9.41 -6.38
CA ARG A 30 -3.80 8.92 -5.29
C ARG A 30 -2.40 8.67 -5.81
N SER A 31 -1.41 8.78 -4.93
CA SER A 31 -0.04 8.39 -5.28
C SER A 31 0.05 6.87 -5.46
N LEU A 32 1.02 6.41 -6.27
CA LEU A 32 1.32 4.98 -6.44
C LEU A 32 1.53 4.26 -5.10
N ALA A 33 2.23 4.89 -4.15
CA ALA A 33 2.45 4.32 -2.83
C ALA A 33 1.13 4.10 -2.07
N ASN A 34 0.22 5.09 -2.11
CA ASN A 34 -1.07 4.98 -1.45
C ASN A 34 -1.96 3.93 -2.12
N MET A 35 -1.89 3.81 -3.45
CA MET A 35 -2.59 2.76 -4.19
C MET A 35 -2.11 1.36 -3.80
N ILE A 36 -0.78 1.18 -3.70
CA ILE A 36 -0.18 -0.07 -3.22
C ILE A 36 -0.62 -0.38 -1.80
N GLU A 37 -0.67 0.61 -0.91
CA GLU A 37 -1.14 0.43 0.46
C GLU A 37 -2.60 -0.04 0.54
N VAL A 38 -3.49 0.53 -0.31
CA VAL A 38 -4.89 0.12 -0.40
C VAL A 38 -5.01 -1.32 -0.91
N MET A 39 -4.29 -1.67 -1.99
CA MET A 39 -4.30 -3.03 -2.53
C MET A 39 -3.79 -4.06 -1.52
N ILE A 40 -2.70 -3.74 -0.80
CA ILE A 40 -2.15 -4.63 0.24
C ILE A 40 -3.16 -4.80 1.37
N ARG A 41 -3.81 -3.72 1.82
CA ARG A 41 -4.82 -3.80 2.87
C ARG A 41 -6.02 -4.65 2.48
N ASP A 42 -6.53 -4.45 1.28
CA ASP A 42 -7.65 -5.25 0.74
C ASP A 42 -7.25 -6.72 0.59
N TYR A 43 -6.07 -7.01 0.02
CA TYR A 43 -5.56 -8.38 -0.11
C TYR A 43 -5.37 -9.06 1.25
N CYS A 44 -4.73 -8.39 2.21
CA CYS A 44 -4.59 -8.91 3.57
C CYS A 44 -5.96 -9.17 4.22
N GLY A 45 -6.91 -8.25 4.08
CA GLY A 45 -8.28 -8.42 4.58
C GLY A 45 -8.98 -9.64 3.99
N ARG A 46 -8.86 -9.85 2.67
CA ARG A 46 -9.43 -11.04 1.99
C ARG A 46 -8.79 -12.35 2.44
N HIS A 47 -7.51 -12.31 2.80
CA HIS A 47 -6.76 -13.47 3.28
C HIS A 47 -6.80 -13.65 4.80
N GLY A 48 -7.58 -12.84 5.54
CA GLY A 48 -7.69 -12.92 7.00
C GLY A 48 -6.43 -12.45 7.76
N VAL A 49 -5.52 -11.75 7.08
CA VAL A 49 -4.32 -11.16 7.70
C VAL A 49 -4.70 -9.80 8.29
N ALA A 50 -4.81 -9.74 9.62
CA ALA A 50 -5.02 -8.49 10.33
C ALA A 50 -3.75 -7.62 10.26
N LEU A 51 -3.81 -6.52 9.51
CA LEU A 51 -2.79 -5.47 9.56
C LEU A 51 -3.01 -4.65 10.84
N ASP A 52 -2.58 -5.21 11.98
CA ASP A 52 -2.78 -4.59 13.29
C ASP A 52 -2.08 -3.23 13.35
N LYS A 53 -2.86 -2.19 13.61
CA LYS A 53 -2.41 -0.81 13.61
C LYS A 53 -1.95 -0.39 15.01
N LYS A 54 -0.92 -1.01 15.58
CA LYS A 54 -0.35 -0.57 16.88
C LYS A 54 1.16 -0.73 16.97
N PRO A 55 1.93 0.38 17.05
CA PRO A 55 2.94 0.50 18.07
C PRO A 55 2.25 0.96 19.36
N THR A 56 1.53 0.06 20.02
CA THR A 56 1.28 0.21 21.46
C THR A 56 2.54 -0.31 22.14
N SER A 57 3.53 0.57 22.30
CA SER A 57 4.48 0.41 23.38
C SER A 57 4.10 1.41 24.45
N ARG A 58 3.50 0.83 25.49
CA ARG A 58 3.28 1.42 26.80
C ARG A 58 4.62 1.56 27.52
#